data_AF-A0A7C6IJF1-F1
#
_entry.id   AF-A0A7C6IJF1-F1
#
_cell.length_a   1.000
_cell.length_b   1.000
_cell.length_c   1.000
_cell.angle_alpha   90.00
_cell.angle_beta   90.00
_cell.angle_gamma   90.00
#
_symmetry.space_group_name_H-M   'P 1'
#
loop_
_entity.id
_entity.type
_entity.pdbx_description
1 polymer ?
#
loop_
_entity_poly.entity_id
_entity_poly.type
_entity_poly.pdbx_seq_one_letter_code
_entity_poly.pdbx_strand_id
1 'polypeptide(L)'
;MGIKEKITIVLGFIITLTVMGIGIYGMVSNKNLETNKNKIVTLEEIVETFLNSGTIKSYEEYGVPVTATIDNQSIIVNFEEEQYQLNLEGEILSTTIDKEREFSGTLMFAAIVDSIGQLHGYSEGETYLTLNSEEIKTYTLDKGFEIADDGNAVTIKTNINKKLELLDLANIYITTDDLISYADFIKDDGCAQRSKGNVIFHKCGYGDEATITIGEKGNLTDNAYNSLLSVMEVIYGEEESAWFTSEFPILENKVSGRYNLTVNPELDDMLTTVFNDPNYKIVQLIIDKSI
;
A
#
# COMPACT_ATOMS: atom_id res chain seq x y z
N MET A 1 -44.32 48.10 -0.29
CA MET A 1 -43.03 47.43 -0.12
C MET A 1 -42.20 47.65 -1.37
N GLY A 2 -41.14 48.45 -1.25
CA GLY A 2 -40.27 48.84 -2.36
C GLY A 2 -39.49 47.64 -2.91
N ILE A 3 -39.05 47.74 -4.17
CA ILE A 3 -38.26 46.69 -4.83
C ILE A 3 -37.02 46.34 -4.00
N LYS A 4 -36.39 47.32 -3.33
CA LYS A 4 -35.27 47.10 -2.41
C LYS A 4 -35.64 46.24 -1.20
N GLU A 5 -36.79 46.50 -0.56
CA GLU A 5 -37.25 45.71 0.60
C GLU A 5 -37.57 44.25 0.21
N LYS A 6 -38.13 44.03 -0.99
CA LYS A 6 -38.37 42.68 -1.53
C LYS A 6 -37.06 41.93 -1.79
N ILE A 7 -36.06 42.60 -2.35
CA ILE A 7 -34.74 42.01 -2.63
C ILE A 7 -34.00 41.68 -1.33
N THR A 8 -34.06 42.56 -0.32
CA THR A 8 -33.43 42.30 0.99
C THR A 8 -34.06 41.12 1.72
N ILE A 9 -35.38 40.95 1.66
CA ILE A 9 -36.08 39.80 2.26
C ILE A 9 -35.69 38.50 1.56
N VAL A 10 -35.64 38.49 0.22
CA VAL A 10 -35.25 37.30 -0.56
C VAL A 10 -33.79 36.92 -0.30
N LEU A 11 -32.86 37.88 -0.27
CA LEU A 11 -31.45 37.63 0.04
C LEU A 11 -31.26 37.15 1.49
N GLY A 12 -31.99 37.72 2.45
CA GLY A 12 -31.99 37.26 3.84
C GLY A 12 -32.47 35.81 3.97
N PHE A 13 -33.51 35.43 3.24
CA PHE A 13 -34.04 34.06 3.23
C PHE A 13 -33.04 33.07 2.62
N ILE A 14 -32.38 33.44 1.52
CA ILE A 14 -31.34 32.62 0.88
C ILE A 14 -30.15 32.41 1.83
N ILE A 15 -29.63 33.48 2.45
CA ILE A 15 -28.50 33.39 3.39
C ILE A 15 -28.87 32.50 4.58
N THR A 16 -30.08 32.62 5.12
CA THR A 16 -30.52 31.80 6.26
C THR A 16 -30.63 30.32 5.88
N LEU A 17 -31.13 30.02 4.68
CA LEU A 17 -31.16 28.64 4.15
C LEU A 17 -29.75 28.08 3.91
N THR A 18 -28.82 28.90 3.42
CA THR A 18 -27.43 28.47 3.23
C THR A 18 -26.73 28.20 4.56
N VAL A 19 -26.92 29.05 5.58
CA VAL A 19 -26.36 28.86 6.92
C VAL A 19 -26.96 27.64 7.61
N MET A 20 -28.27 27.40 7.46
CA MET A 20 -28.91 26.16 7.96
C MET A 20 -28.40 24.93 7.22
N GLY A 21 -28.20 24.99 5.90
CA GLY A 21 -27.62 23.90 5.11
C GLY A 21 -26.19 23.56 5.54
N ILE A 22 -25.35 24.58 5.76
CA ILE A 22 -23.97 24.42 6.28
C ILE A 22 -24.00 23.88 7.71
N GLY A 23 -24.92 24.35 8.57
CA GLY A 23 -25.07 23.86 9.94
C GLY A 23 -25.53 22.41 10.03
N ILE A 24 -26.49 22.00 9.18
CA ILE A 24 -26.95 20.60 9.07
C ILE A 24 -25.84 19.73 8.48
N TYR A 25 -25.15 20.19 7.44
CA TYR A 25 -24.00 19.48 6.87
C TYR A 25 -22.87 19.33 7.89
N GLY A 26 -22.55 20.37 8.65
CA GLY A 26 -21.58 20.33 9.74
C GLY A 26 -22.00 19.37 10.85
N MET A 27 -23.28 19.35 11.24
CA MET A 27 -23.78 18.39 12.23
C MET A 27 -23.79 16.94 11.71
N VAL A 28 -24.08 16.70 10.43
CA VAL A 28 -24.04 15.36 9.80
C VAL A 28 -22.59 14.90 9.59
N SER A 29 -21.69 15.78 9.16
CA SER A 29 -20.27 15.50 9.00
C SER A 29 -19.60 15.24 10.37
N ASN A 30 -19.93 16.04 11.38
CA ASN A 30 -19.41 15.83 12.74
C ASN A 30 -20.04 14.59 13.40
N LYS A 31 -21.33 14.27 13.11
CA LYS A 31 -21.91 12.97 13.47
C LYS A 31 -21.18 11.83 12.80
N ASN A 32 -20.87 11.90 11.50
CA ASN A 32 -20.13 10.85 10.79
C ASN A 32 -18.69 10.67 11.32
N LEU A 33 -18.05 11.77 11.76
CA LEU A 33 -16.75 11.74 12.45
C LEU A 33 -16.84 11.16 13.87
N GLU A 34 -17.95 11.36 14.58
CA GLU A 34 -18.17 10.79 15.92
C GLU A 34 -18.72 9.35 15.89
N THR A 35 -19.54 8.95 14.91
CA THR A 35 -20.04 7.57 14.77
C THR A 35 -18.97 6.57 14.34
N ASN A 36 -17.90 7.01 13.68
CA ASN A 36 -16.78 6.15 13.30
C ASN A 36 -15.82 5.82 14.45
N LYS A 37 -16.02 6.35 15.66
CA LYS A 37 -15.16 6.01 16.81
C LYS A 37 -15.61 4.76 17.58
N ASN A 38 -16.81 4.23 17.33
CA ASN A 38 -17.38 3.10 18.09
C ASN A 38 -18.18 2.12 17.21
N LYS A 39 -17.86 1.95 15.91
CA LYS A 39 -18.49 0.87 15.13
C LYS A 39 -17.94 -0.46 15.63
N ILE A 40 -18.80 -1.28 16.23
CA ILE A 40 -18.48 -2.67 16.56
C ILE A 40 -18.59 -3.46 15.26
N VAL A 41 -17.47 -4.01 14.80
CA VAL A 41 -17.38 -4.84 13.60
C VAL A 41 -17.81 -6.27 13.96
N THR A 42 -18.62 -6.90 13.10
CA THR A 42 -19.01 -8.31 13.28
C THR A 42 -18.30 -9.23 12.28
N LEU A 43 -18.26 -10.53 12.58
CA LEU A 43 -17.68 -11.51 11.66
C LEU A 43 -18.45 -11.57 10.33
N GLU A 44 -19.77 -11.37 10.36
CA GLU A 44 -20.63 -11.31 9.18
C GLU A 44 -20.23 -10.15 8.25
N GLU A 45 -20.04 -8.95 8.82
CA GLU A 45 -19.61 -7.79 8.04
C GLU A 45 -18.22 -8.01 7.43
N ILE A 46 -17.30 -8.63 8.17
CA ILE A 46 -15.94 -8.96 7.68
C ILE A 46 -16.03 -9.93 6.50
N VAL A 47 -16.77 -11.04 6.64
CA VAL A 47 -16.92 -12.05 5.59
C VAL A 47 -17.61 -11.47 4.35
N GLU A 48 -18.66 -10.68 4.54
CA GLU A 48 -19.35 -10.01 3.43
C GLU A 48 -18.43 -9.04 2.69
N THR A 49 -17.65 -8.24 3.41
CA THR A 49 -16.70 -7.29 2.81
C THR A 49 -15.58 -8.03 2.08
N PHE A 50 -15.05 -9.09 2.68
CA PHE A 50 -14.00 -9.93 2.10
C PHE A 50 -14.43 -10.58 0.78
N LEU A 51 -15.58 -11.26 0.76
CA LEU A 51 -16.08 -11.92 -0.46
C LEU A 51 -16.46 -10.92 -1.56
N ASN A 52 -16.78 -9.68 -1.20
CA ASN A 52 -17.10 -8.62 -2.16
C ASN A 52 -15.90 -7.78 -2.59
N SER A 53 -14.71 -8.01 -2.04
CA SER A 53 -13.49 -7.29 -2.44
C SER A 53 -13.11 -7.58 -3.89
N GLY A 54 -12.50 -6.60 -4.55
CA GLY A 54 -11.88 -6.75 -5.86
C GLY A 54 -10.81 -7.84 -5.86
N THR A 55 -10.01 -7.98 -4.79
CA THR A 55 -9.03 -9.08 -4.67
C THR A 55 -9.68 -10.45 -4.81
N ILE A 56 -10.77 -10.73 -4.08
CA ILE A 56 -11.45 -12.03 -4.15
C ILE A 56 -12.14 -12.23 -5.49
N LYS A 57 -12.79 -11.20 -6.01
CA LYS A 57 -13.40 -11.24 -7.35
C LYS A 57 -12.38 -11.56 -8.45
N SER A 58 -11.18 -10.99 -8.36
CA SER A 58 -10.11 -11.31 -9.32
C SER A 58 -9.70 -12.79 -9.27
N TYR A 59 -9.56 -13.39 -8.08
CA TYR A 59 -9.27 -14.83 -7.99
C TYR A 59 -10.37 -15.68 -8.65
N GLU A 60 -11.64 -15.35 -8.41
CA GLU A 60 -12.76 -16.05 -9.05
C GLU A 60 -12.75 -15.91 -10.58
N GLU A 61 -12.41 -14.72 -11.10
CA GLU A 61 -12.26 -14.48 -12.55
C GLU A 61 -11.14 -15.33 -13.17
N TYR A 62 -10.06 -15.61 -12.43
CA TYR A 62 -8.98 -16.52 -12.84
C TYR A 62 -9.29 -18.00 -12.58
N GLY A 63 -10.51 -18.34 -12.14
CA GLY A 63 -10.94 -19.71 -11.88
C GLY A 63 -10.40 -20.29 -10.57
N VAL A 64 -9.93 -19.46 -9.65
CA VAL A 64 -9.49 -19.84 -8.31
C VAL A 64 -10.64 -19.59 -7.33
N PRO A 65 -11.37 -20.62 -6.88
CA PRO A 65 -12.49 -20.44 -5.99
C PRO A 65 -12.02 -20.04 -4.59
N VAL A 66 -12.63 -18.99 -4.03
CA VAL A 66 -12.43 -18.58 -2.64
C VAL A 66 -13.78 -18.53 -1.95
N THR A 67 -13.88 -19.16 -0.78
CA THR A 67 -15.11 -19.10 0.04
C THR A 67 -14.77 -18.77 1.47
N ALA A 68 -15.70 -18.10 2.15
CA ALA A 68 -15.58 -17.82 3.57
C ALA A 68 -16.93 -18.07 4.26
N THR A 69 -16.89 -18.75 5.39
CA THR A 69 -18.06 -19.01 6.23
C THR A 69 -17.75 -18.70 7.68
N ILE A 70 -18.81 -18.58 8.49
CA ILE A 70 -18.69 -18.39 9.93
C ILE A 70 -19.11 -19.69 10.60
N ASP A 71 -18.26 -20.20 11.48
CA ASP A 71 -18.58 -21.28 12.40
C ASP A 71 -18.28 -20.82 13.84
N ASN A 72 -19.34 -20.61 14.62
CA ASN A 72 -19.26 -20.04 15.96
C ASN A 72 -18.49 -18.70 16.01
N GLN A 73 -17.34 -18.67 16.68
CA GLN A 73 -16.46 -17.50 16.82
C GLN A 73 -15.31 -17.54 15.82
N SER A 74 -15.47 -18.25 14.70
CA SER A 74 -14.40 -18.44 13.73
C SER A 74 -14.85 -18.09 12.33
N ILE A 75 -13.94 -17.48 11.56
CA ILE A 75 -14.06 -17.37 10.10
C ILE A 75 -13.26 -18.54 9.50
N ILE A 76 -13.91 -19.32 8.64
CA ILE A 76 -13.31 -20.42 7.89
C ILE A 76 -13.17 -19.97 6.44
N VAL A 77 -11.94 -19.80 5.97
CA VAL A 77 -11.62 -19.44 4.57
C VAL A 77 -11.12 -20.68 3.85
N ASN A 78 -11.75 -21.03 2.74
CA ASN A 78 -11.21 -22.03 1.81
C ASN A 78 -10.65 -21.31 0.59
N PHE A 79 -9.39 -21.60 0.28
CA PHE A 79 -8.65 -21.06 -0.85
C PHE A 79 -7.92 -22.21 -1.53
N GLU A 80 -8.27 -22.50 -2.78
CA GLU A 80 -7.81 -23.70 -3.49
C GLU A 80 -8.10 -25.00 -2.71
N GLU A 81 -7.08 -25.81 -2.40
CA GLU A 81 -7.19 -27.05 -1.62
C GLU A 81 -6.98 -26.81 -0.11
N GLU A 82 -6.77 -25.55 0.29
CA GLU A 82 -6.36 -25.17 1.63
C GLU A 82 -7.49 -24.54 2.43
N GLN A 83 -7.55 -24.84 3.73
CA GLN A 83 -8.48 -24.24 4.68
C GLN A 83 -7.75 -23.49 5.78
N TYR A 84 -8.16 -22.25 6.04
CA TYR A 84 -7.64 -21.38 7.08
C TYR A 84 -8.74 -21.04 8.07
N GLN A 85 -8.45 -21.20 9.35
CA GLN A 85 -9.37 -20.86 10.43
C GLN A 85 -8.82 -19.66 11.22
N LEU A 86 -9.65 -18.63 11.33
CA LEU A 86 -9.37 -17.43 12.10
C LEU A 86 -10.32 -17.39 13.28
N ASN A 87 -9.81 -17.39 14.51
CA ASN A 87 -10.60 -17.45 15.74
C ASN A 87 -10.70 -16.06 16.38
N LEU A 88 -11.92 -15.66 16.75
CA LEU A 88 -12.22 -14.44 17.47
C LEU A 88 -12.28 -14.72 18.97
N GLU A 89 -11.35 -14.14 19.73
CA GLU A 89 -11.37 -14.12 21.19
C GLU A 89 -11.54 -12.68 21.69
N GLY A 90 -12.71 -12.36 22.23
CA GLY A 90 -13.07 -10.98 22.55
C GLY A 90 -13.16 -10.14 21.29
N GLU A 91 -12.23 -9.20 21.11
CA GLU A 91 -12.13 -8.33 19.93
C GLU A 91 -10.97 -8.74 19.01
N ILE A 92 -10.21 -9.78 19.35
CA ILE A 92 -9.00 -10.16 18.65
C ILE A 92 -9.28 -11.34 17.72
N LEU A 93 -9.21 -11.10 16.42
CA LEU A 93 -9.22 -12.15 15.41
C LEU A 93 -7.78 -12.63 15.19
N SER A 94 -7.57 -13.93 15.26
CA SER A 94 -6.23 -14.51 15.23
C SER A 94 -6.16 -15.79 14.41
N THR A 95 -4.99 -16.07 13.86
CA THR A 95 -4.67 -17.35 13.23
C THR A 95 -3.21 -17.72 13.46
N THR A 96 -2.91 -19.01 13.42
CA THR A 96 -1.55 -19.53 13.41
C THR A 96 -1.39 -20.39 12.16
N ILE A 97 -0.37 -20.09 11.36
CA ILE A 97 -0.11 -20.70 10.07
C ILE A 97 1.27 -21.34 10.11
N ASP A 98 1.32 -22.64 9.82
CA ASP A 98 2.58 -23.36 9.69
C ASP A 98 3.42 -22.82 8.51
N LYS A 99 4.75 -22.87 8.63
CA LYS A 99 5.65 -22.31 7.61
C LYS A 99 5.45 -22.88 6.20
N GLU A 100 4.99 -24.13 6.06
CA GLU A 100 4.69 -24.74 4.76
C GLU A 100 3.56 -24.02 4.01
N ARG A 101 2.67 -23.32 4.73
CA ARG A 101 1.47 -22.65 4.21
C ARG A 101 1.53 -21.14 4.42
N GLU A 102 2.69 -20.60 4.81
CA GLU A 102 2.86 -19.21 5.23
C GLU A 102 2.41 -18.24 4.14
N PHE A 103 2.86 -18.43 2.90
CA PHE A 103 2.58 -17.50 1.80
C PHE A 103 1.07 -17.33 1.56
N SER A 104 0.36 -18.43 1.32
CA SER A 104 -1.07 -18.43 1.04
C SER A 104 -1.90 -18.05 2.27
N GLY A 105 -1.49 -18.49 3.47
CA GLY A 105 -2.20 -18.15 4.70
C GLY A 105 -2.07 -16.67 5.09
N THR A 106 -0.86 -16.10 5.00
CA THR A 106 -0.62 -14.68 5.28
C THR A 106 -1.35 -13.79 4.29
N LEU A 107 -1.38 -14.19 3.01
CA LEU A 107 -2.14 -13.51 1.96
C LEU A 107 -3.65 -13.47 2.26
N MET A 108 -4.25 -14.61 2.61
CA MET A 108 -5.68 -14.67 2.95
C MET A 108 -6.00 -13.87 4.22
N PHE A 109 -5.13 -13.94 5.24
CA PHE A 109 -5.31 -13.14 6.44
C PHE A 109 -5.19 -11.64 6.13
N ALA A 110 -4.23 -11.23 5.30
CA ALA A 110 -4.06 -9.83 4.91
C ALA A 110 -5.30 -9.27 4.18
N ALA A 111 -5.93 -10.07 3.32
CA ALA A 111 -7.20 -9.69 2.67
C ALA A 111 -8.37 -9.56 3.66
N ILE A 112 -8.43 -10.40 4.70
CA ILE A 112 -9.39 -10.26 5.80
C ILE A 112 -9.12 -8.99 6.62
N VAL A 113 -7.85 -8.69 6.94
CA VAL A 113 -7.48 -7.47 7.67
C VAL A 113 -7.76 -6.22 6.83
N ASP A 114 -7.59 -6.28 5.50
CA ASP A 114 -7.99 -5.19 4.62
C ASP A 114 -9.51 -4.95 4.62
N SER A 115 -10.29 -6.03 4.64
CA SER A 115 -11.75 -5.94 4.79
C SER A 115 -12.16 -5.31 6.12
N ILE A 116 -11.46 -5.63 7.22
CA ILE A 116 -11.64 -4.94 8.51
C ILE A 116 -11.30 -3.44 8.36
N GLY A 117 -10.19 -3.11 7.68
CA GLY A 117 -9.79 -1.73 7.40
C GLY A 117 -10.86 -0.94 6.64
N GLN A 118 -11.48 -1.54 5.63
CA GLN A 118 -12.59 -0.93 4.88
C GLN A 118 -13.81 -0.66 5.75
N LEU A 119 -14.15 -1.56 6.68
CA LEU A 119 -15.22 -1.35 7.67
C LEU A 119 -14.92 -0.19 8.63
N HIS A 120 -13.64 0.18 8.80
CA HIS A 120 -13.16 1.36 9.52
C HIS A 120 -12.92 2.59 8.61
N GLY A 121 -13.35 2.52 7.35
CA GLY A 121 -13.34 3.63 6.40
C GLY A 121 -12.02 3.84 5.66
N TYR A 122 -11.17 2.81 5.54
CA TYR A 122 -10.07 2.79 4.57
C TYR A 122 -10.57 2.44 3.17
N SER A 123 -9.83 2.88 2.16
CA SER A 123 -10.05 2.42 0.79
C SER A 123 -9.57 0.98 0.66
N GLU A 124 -10.16 0.24 -0.28
CA GLU A 124 -9.71 -1.12 -0.60
C GLU A 124 -8.21 -1.16 -0.93
N GLY A 125 -7.49 -2.09 -0.29
CA GLY A 125 -6.05 -2.31 -0.48
C GLY A 125 -5.13 -1.40 0.35
N GLU A 126 -5.63 -0.34 1.01
CA GLU A 126 -4.78 0.55 1.82
C GLU A 126 -4.15 -0.16 3.02
N THR A 127 -4.92 -1.04 3.66
CA THR A 127 -4.43 -1.83 4.78
C THR A 127 -3.48 -2.91 4.29
N TYR A 128 -3.82 -3.58 3.19
CA TYR A 128 -2.94 -4.56 2.56
C TYR A 128 -1.56 -4.00 2.23
N LEU A 129 -1.46 -2.76 1.73
CA LEU A 129 -0.18 -2.09 1.48
C LEU A 129 0.64 -1.89 2.76
N THR A 130 -0.01 -1.50 3.85
CA THR A 130 0.64 -1.36 5.16
C THR A 130 1.18 -2.71 5.67
N LEU A 131 0.41 -3.79 5.50
CA LEU A 131 0.81 -5.13 5.96
C LEU A 131 1.97 -5.74 5.16
N ASN A 132 2.23 -5.26 3.93
CA ASN A 132 3.38 -5.69 3.13
C ASN A 132 4.70 -4.97 3.49
N SER A 133 4.68 -4.07 4.48
CA SER A 133 5.89 -3.40 4.96
C SER A 133 6.60 -4.21 6.05
N GLU A 134 7.93 -4.23 6.03
CA GLU A 134 8.75 -4.79 7.11
C GLU A 134 8.49 -4.12 8.47
N GLU A 135 8.06 -2.86 8.47
CA GLU A 135 7.73 -2.12 9.70
C GLU A 135 6.56 -2.76 10.47
N ILE A 136 5.70 -3.53 9.81
CA ILE A 136 4.58 -4.22 10.46
C ILE A 136 5.07 -5.26 11.49
N LYS A 137 6.30 -5.76 11.37
CA LYS A 137 6.90 -6.69 12.35
C LYS A 137 7.13 -6.04 13.71
N THR A 138 7.09 -4.71 13.79
CA THR A 138 7.22 -3.95 15.04
C THR A 138 5.87 -3.55 15.65
N TYR A 139 4.76 -3.82 14.95
CA TYR A 139 3.44 -3.47 15.42
C TYR A 139 3.01 -4.37 16.57
N THR A 140 2.20 -3.79 17.46
CA THR A 140 1.49 -4.51 18.53
C THR A 140 0.00 -4.27 18.37
N LEU A 141 -0.83 -5.02 19.10
CA LEU A 141 -2.28 -4.80 19.11
C LEU A 141 -2.69 -3.35 19.47
N ASP A 142 -1.81 -2.56 20.11
CA ASP A 142 -2.02 -1.13 20.32
C ASP A 142 -2.02 -0.30 19.03
N LYS A 143 -1.40 -0.80 17.96
CA LYS A 143 -1.51 -0.26 16.60
C LYS A 143 -2.60 -0.95 15.77
N GLY A 144 -3.27 -1.97 16.33
CA GLY A 144 -4.35 -2.72 15.69
C GLY A 144 -3.94 -4.07 15.12
N PHE A 145 -2.65 -4.38 15.03
CA PHE A 145 -2.14 -5.62 14.41
C PHE A 145 -0.87 -6.11 15.11
N GLU A 146 -0.67 -7.42 15.17
CA GLU A 146 0.52 -8.04 15.72
C GLU A 146 0.86 -9.30 14.91
N ILE A 147 2.13 -9.49 14.58
CA ILE A 147 2.66 -10.69 13.96
C ILE A 147 3.84 -11.22 14.76
N ALA A 148 3.87 -12.54 14.96
CA ALA A 148 4.98 -13.22 15.62
C ALA A 148 5.38 -14.45 14.80
N ASP A 149 6.68 -14.63 14.58
CA ASP A 149 7.27 -15.76 13.88
C ASP A 149 8.22 -16.48 14.85
N ASP A 150 7.96 -17.76 15.12
CA ASP A 150 8.79 -18.59 15.99
C ASP A 150 9.75 -19.53 15.22
N GLY A 151 9.78 -19.41 13.89
CA GLY A 151 10.56 -20.23 12.97
C GLY A 151 9.84 -21.48 12.47
N ASN A 152 8.78 -21.93 13.14
CA ASN A 152 7.96 -23.08 12.71
C ASN A 152 6.57 -22.64 12.22
N ALA A 153 6.02 -21.59 12.82
CA ALA A 153 4.74 -21.03 12.48
C ALA A 153 4.72 -19.51 12.63
N VAL A 154 3.79 -18.88 11.92
CA VAL A 154 3.49 -17.46 12.01
C VAL A 154 2.14 -17.30 12.69
N THR A 155 2.10 -16.55 13.78
CA THR A 155 0.86 -16.16 14.45
C THR A 155 0.53 -14.72 14.10
N ILE A 156 -0.69 -14.49 13.62
CA ILE A 156 -1.17 -13.17 13.21
C ILE A 156 -2.41 -12.83 14.02
N LYS A 157 -2.48 -11.59 14.52
CA LYS A 157 -3.60 -11.08 15.31
C LYS A 157 -3.99 -9.69 14.85
N THR A 158 -5.29 -9.41 14.86
CA THR A 158 -5.84 -8.07 14.59
C THR A 158 -6.98 -7.78 15.56
N ASN A 159 -7.10 -6.54 16.02
CA ASN A 159 -8.29 -6.11 16.77
C ASN A 159 -9.35 -5.62 15.77
N ILE A 160 -10.46 -6.34 15.67
CA ILE A 160 -11.50 -6.06 14.67
C ILE A 160 -12.23 -4.74 14.90
N ASN A 161 -12.24 -4.24 16.14
CA ASN A 161 -12.89 -2.97 16.52
C ASN A 161 -11.92 -1.79 16.52
N LYS A 162 -10.65 -2.03 16.21
CA LYS A 162 -9.62 -1.00 16.19
C LYS A 162 -9.20 -0.72 14.76
N LYS A 163 -9.27 0.56 14.40
CA LYS A 163 -8.71 1.04 13.14
C LYS A 163 -7.18 0.87 13.16
N LEU A 164 -6.65 0.06 12.24
CA LEU A 164 -5.20 -0.15 12.07
C LEU A 164 -4.50 1.19 11.84
N GLU A 165 -3.40 1.45 12.55
CA GLU A 165 -2.55 2.61 12.27
C GLU A 165 -1.83 2.38 10.93
N LEU A 166 -2.31 3.01 9.85
CA LEU A 166 -1.64 2.92 8.55
C LEU A 166 -0.27 3.58 8.63
N LEU A 167 0.67 3.03 7.88
CA LEU A 167 1.94 3.67 7.65
C LEU A 167 1.71 4.99 6.89
N ASP A 168 2.46 6.03 7.25
CA ASP A 168 2.50 7.25 6.47
C ASP A 168 3.31 7.00 5.19
N LEU A 169 2.63 6.43 4.19
CA LEU A 169 3.21 6.09 2.90
C LEU A 169 3.75 7.32 2.16
N ALA A 170 3.36 8.54 2.55
CA ALA A 170 3.84 9.77 1.94
C ALA A 170 5.30 10.08 2.27
N ASN A 171 5.88 9.45 3.30
CA ASN A 171 7.27 9.68 3.73
C ASN A 171 8.10 8.38 3.76
N ILE A 172 7.62 7.31 3.13
CA ILE A 172 8.29 6.01 3.12
C ILE A 172 8.90 5.76 1.75
N TYR A 173 10.21 5.56 1.75
CA TYR A 173 11.00 5.26 0.56
C TYR A 173 12.02 4.15 0.87
N ILE A 174 12.61 3.57 -0.17
CA ILE A 174 13.64 2.53 -0.04
C ILE A 174 14.95 3.21 0.34
N THR A 175 15.43 2.93 1.56
CA THR A 175 16.67 3.51 2.11
C THR A 175 17.88 2.64 1.77
N THR A 176 19.08 3.17 1.99
CA THR A 176 20.33 2.42 1.83
C THR A 176 20.38 1.19 2.75
N ASP A 177 19.92 1.31 4.00
CA ASP A 177 19.83 0.20 4.96
C ASP A 177 18.93 -0.95 4.45
N ASP A 178 17.84 -0.63 3.75
CA ASP A 178 16.96 -1.64 3.13
C ASP A 178 17.69 -2.42 2.02
N LEU A 179 18.78 -1.91 1.48
CA LEU A 179 19.48 -2.47 0.33
C LEU A 179 20.83 -3.12 0.71
N ILE A 180 21.33 -2.96 1.93
CA ILE A 180 22.62 -3.51 2.37
C ILE A 180 22.69 -5.03 2.15
N SER A 181 21.64 -5.77 2.53
CA SER A 181 21.60 -7.23 2.33
C SER A 181 21.49 -7.65 0.87
N TYR A 182 21.19 -6.71 -0.02
CA TYR A 182 21.02 -6.91 -1.47
C TYR A 182 22.20 -6.38 -2.27
N ALA A 183 23.18 -5.70 -1.64
CA ALA A 183 24.26 -5.00 -2.32
C ALA A 183 25.01 -5.89 -3.33
N ASP A 184 25.30 -7.14 -2.96
CA ASP A 184 25.99 -8.09 -3.84
C ASP A 184 25.11 -8.57 -5.00
N PHE A 185 23.79 -8.52 -4.86
CA PHE A 185 22.81 -8.89 -5.90
C PHE A 185 22.45 -7.74 -6.83
N ILE A 186 22.66 -6.49 -6.43
CA ILE A 186 22.34 -5.31 -7.23
C ILE A 186 23.55 -4.65 -7.89
N LYS A 187 24.77 -5.05 -7.54
CA LYS A 187 25.97 -4.61 -8.27
C LYS A 187 26.06 -5.25 -9.65
N ASP A 188 26.79 -4.58 -10.55
CA ASP A 188 27.14 -5.06 -11.89
C ASP A 188 25.94 -5.60 -12.71
N ASP A 189 25.96 -6.87 -13.10
CA ASP A 189 24.92 -7.56 -13.89
C ASP A 189 23.83 -8.20 -13.03
N GLY A 190 23.84 -7.97 -11.72
CA GLY A 190 22.86 -8.55 -10.82
C GLY A 190 21.45 -7.98 -10.99
N CYS A 191 20.45 -8.70 -10.48
CA CYS A 191 19.06 -8.28 -10.45
C CYS A 191 18.49 -8.34 -9.03
N ALA A 192 17.67 -7.37 -8.66
CA ALA A 192 16.83 -7.45 -7.48
C ALA A 192 15.55 -6.64 -7.64
N GLN A 193 14.54 -7.04 -6.89
CA GLN A 193 13.28 -6.31 -6.76
C GLN A 193 12.95 -6.18 -5.27
N ARG A 194 12.45 -5.01 -4.88
CA ARG A 194 11.95 -4.77 -3.53
C ARG A 194 10.81 -3.77 -3.56
N SER A 195 9.83 -3.94 -2.69
CA SER A 195 8.78 -2.96 -2.43
C SER A 195 8.94 -2.39 -1.02
N LYS A 196 8.58 -1.11 -0.85
CA LYS A 196 8.43 -0.46 0.45
C LYS A 196 7.42 0.67 0.34
N GLY A 197 6.33 0.56 1.09
CA GLY A 197 5.20 1.49 1.00
C GLY A 197 4.60 1.54 -0.41
N ASN A 198 4.50 2.74 -0.99
CA ASN A 198 4.01 2.94 -2.36
C ASN A 198 5.09 2.78 -3.44
N VAL A 199 6.34 2.45 -3.05
CA VAL A 199 7.47 2.39 -3.96
C VAL A 199 7.87 0.95 -4.25
N ILE A 200 8.06 0.63 -5.54
CA ILE A 200 8.70 -0.59 -6.00
C ILE A 200 9.99 -0.21 -6.70
N PHE A 201 11.08 -0.86 -6.30
CA PHE A 201 12.36 -0.86 -6.98
C PHE A 201 12.54 -2.17 -7.74
N HIS A 202 13.03 -2.06 -8.96
CA HIS A 202 13.52 -3.17 -9.75
C HIS A 202 14.81 -2.74 -10.45
N LYS A 203 15.90 -3.50 -10.26
CA LYS A 203 17.14 -3.32 -11.03
C LYS A 203 17.53 -4.61 -11.70
N CYS A 204 18.03 -4.50 -12.92
CA CYS A 204 18.75 -5.56 -13.61
C CYS A 204 19.92 -4.97 -14.40
N GLY A 205 21.00 -5.74 -14.56
CA GLY A 205 22.11 -5.39 -15.45
C GLY A 205 22.36 -6.48 -16.47
N TYR A 206 22.62 -6.09 -17.71
CA TYR A 206 22.98 -7.02 -18.78
C TYR A 206 24.11 -6.43 -19.63
N GLY A 207 25.28 -7.07 -19.59
CA GLY A 207 26.42 -6.68 -20.42
C GLY A 207 26.86 -5.24 -20.12
N ASP A 208 26.79 -4.37 -21.12
CA ASP A 208 27.24 -2.99 -21.03
C ASP A 208 26.16 -2.03 -20.49
N GLU A 209 24.98 -2.52 -20.11
CA GLU A 209 23.87 -1.68 -19.62
C GLU A 209 23.33 -2.15 -18.26
N ALA A 210 22.99 -1.20 -17.39
CA ALA A 210 22.23 -1.45 -16.17
C ALA A 210 21.00 -0.55 -16.11
N THR A 211 19.87 -1.11 -15.69
CA THR A 211 18.59 -0.43 -15.66
C THR A 211 18.04 -0.46 -14.24
N ILE A 212 17.82 0.73 -13.68
CA ILE A 212 17.13 0.92 -12.40
C ILE A 212 15.75 1.48 -12.71
N THR A 213 14.70 0.77 -12.30
CA THR A 213 13.31 1.20 -12.44
C THR A 213 12.73 1.41 -11.05
N ILE A 214 12.20 2.61 -10.80
CA ILE A 214 11.44 2.94 -9.60
C ILE A 214 10.01 3.26 -10.03
N GLY A 215 9.04 2.55 -9.44
CA GLY A 215 7.63 2.90 -9.57
C GLY A 215 7.08 3.40 -8.25
N GLU A 216 6.27 4.45 -8.29
CA GLU A 216 5.50 4.93 -7.15
C GLU A 216 4.01 4.95 -7.48
N LYS A 217 3.19 4.36 -6.60
CA LYS A 217 1.74 4.32 -6.78
C LYS A 217 1.15 5.73 -6.67
N GLY A 218 0.35 6.12 -7.66
CA GLY A 218 -0.29 7.44 -7.75
C GLY A 218 0.54 8.44 -8.56
N ASN A 219 1.55 9.06 -7.94
CA ASN A 219 2.42 10.05 -8.56
C ASN A 219 3.88 9.82 -8.18
N LEU A 220 4.82 10.26 -9.03
CA LEU A 220 6.24 10.34 -8.65
C LEU A 220 6.45 11.52 -7.70
N THR A 221 6.99 11.24 -6.52
CA THR A 221 7.29 12.23 -5.48
C THR A 221 8.76 12.14 -5.05
N ASP A 222 9.11 12.85 -3.98
CA ASP A 222 10.42 12.76 -3.34
C ASP A 222 10.73 11.32 -2.88
N ASN A 223 9.72 10.46 -2.63
CA ASN A 223 9.96 9.06 -2.26
C ASN A 223 10.57 8.26 -3.41
N ALA A 224 10.06 8.41 -4.65
CA ALA A 224 10.67 7.79 -5.81
C ALA A 224 12.10 8.28 -6.04
N TYR A 225 12.32 9.59 -5.89
CA TYR A 225 13.65 10.19 -6.07
C TYR A 225 14.64 9.71 -5.00
N ASN A 226 14.27 9.75 -3.72
CA ASN A 226 15.12 9.29 -2.62
C ASN A 226 15.39 7.78 -2.67
N SER A 227 14.43 6.99 -3.19
CA SER A 227 14.66 5.56 -3.45
C SER A 227 15.70 5.35 -4.55
N LEU A 228 15.62 6.11 -5.65
CA LEU A 228 16.62 6.09 -6.71
C LEU A 228 18.01 6.47 -6.18
N LEU A 229 18.11 7.53 -5.39
CA LEU A 229 19.37 7.97 -4.77
C LEU A 229 19.95 6.91 -3.83
N SER A 230 19.11 6.24 -3.04
CA SER A 230 19.55 5.17 -2.14
C SER A 230 20.13 3.97 -2.91
N VAL A 231 19.52 3.60 -4.05
CA VAL A 231 20.05 2.57 -4.93
C VAL A 231 21.38 3.01 -5.54
N MET A 232 21.45 4.25 -6.04
CA MET A 232 22.67 4.81 -6.63
C MET A 232 23.84 4.82 -5.64
N GLU A 233 23.58 5.21 -4.39
CA GLU A 233 24.58 5.23 -3.33
C GLU A 233 25.10 3.81 -3.00
N VAL A 234 24.22 2.81 -2.93
CA VAL A 234 24.64 1.43 -2.64
C VAL A 234 25.45 0.81 -3.78
N ILE A 235 25.11 1.12 -5.03
CA ILE A 235 25.79 0.55 -6.21
C ILE A 235 27.10 1.30 -6.51
N TYR A 236 27.07 2.63 -6.54
CA TYR A 236 28.15 3.47 -7.06
C TYR A 236 28.84 4.34 -6.00
N GLY A 237 28.32 4.38 -4.77
CA GLY A 237 28.88 5.14 -3.66
C GLY A 237 28.35 6.56 -3.53
N GLU A 238 28.63 7.18 -2.38
CA GLU A 238 28.16 8.52 -2.02
C GLU A 238 28.60 9.62 -3.01
N GLU A 239 29.82 9.53 -3.54
CA GLU A 239 30.36 10.54 -4.47
C GLU A 239 29.58 10.59 -5.79
N GLU A 240 29.30 9.41 -6.38
CA GLU A 240 28.51 9.31 -7.61
C GLU A 240 27.06 9.71 -7.36
N SER A 241 26.47 9.31 -6.21
CA SER A 241 25.12 9.71 -5.82
C SER A 241 24.99 11.23 -5.66
N ALA A 242 26.00 11.89 -5.07
CA ALA A 242 26.05 13.34 -4.93
C ALA A 242 26.20 14.04 -6.28
N TRP A 243 27.06 13.53 -7.17
CA TRP A 243 27.16 14.04 -8.55
C TRP A 243 25.82 13.88 -9.29
N PHE A 244 25.20 12.70 -9.21
CA PHE A 244 23.91 12.43 -9.82
C PHE A 244 22.84 13.40 -9.32
N THR A 245 22.79 13.67 -8.02
CA THR A 245 21.85 14.65 -7.42
C THR A 245 22.03 16.05 -8.00
N SER A 246 23.28 16.46 -8.27
CA SER A 246 23.56 17.78 -8.86
C SER A 246 23.14 17.88 -10.33
N GLU A 247 23.27 16.79 -11.08
CA GLU A 247 22.92 16.73 -12.50
C GLU A 247 21.44 16.44 -12.72
N PHE A 248 20.79 15.66 -11.85
CA PHE A 248 19.40 15.25 -11.95
C PHE A 248 18.64 15.71 -10.69
N PRO A 249 18.44 17.02 -10.48
CA PRO A 249 17.86 17.54 -9.23
C PRO A 249 16.37 17.23 -9.06
N ILE A 250 15.70 16.82 -10.15
CA ILE A 250 14.29 16.41 -10.18
C ILE A 250 14.12 15.23 -11.13
N LEU A 251 13.01 14.49 -10.97
CA LEU A 251 12.62 13.42 -11.89
C LEU A 251 12.05 13.99 -13.19
N GLU A 252 12.87 14.04 -14.23
CA GLU A 252 12.48 14.46 -15.57
C GLU A 252 13.24 13.67 -16.65
N ASN A 253 12.76 13.71 -17.88
CA ASN A 253 13.47 13.11 -19.01
C ASN A 253 14.77 13.85 -19.26
N LYS A 254 15.92 13.21 -18.98
CA LYS A 254 17.22 13.84 -19.10
C LYS A 254 18.32 12.81 -19.38
N VAL A 255 19.29 13.21 -20.20
CA VAL A 255 20.54 12.48 -20.43
C VAL A 255 21.70 13.33 -19.94
N SER A 256 22.58 12.77 -19.11
CA SER A 256 23.83 13.40 -18.67
C SER A 256 24.88 12.34 -18.38
N GLY A 257 26.07 12.49 -18.97
CA GLY A 257 27.13 11.47 -18.89
C GLY A 257 26.64 10.10 -19.37
N ARG A 258 26.84 9.08 -18.54
CA ARG A 258 26.42 7.69 -18.78
C ARG A 258 24.96 7.39 -18.42
N TYR A 259 24.21 8.40 -17.97
CA TYR A 259 22.89 8.24 -17.39
C TYR A 259 21.80 8.78 -18.33
N ASN A 260 20.78 7.96 -18.56
CA ASN A 260 19.56 8.32 -19.27
C ASN A 260 18.34 8.06 -18.39
N LEU A 261 17.76 9.12 -17.84
CA LEU A 261 16.58 9.08 -16.98
C LEU A 261 15.33 9.34 -17.84
N THR A 262 14.36 8.44 -17.79
CA THR A 262 13.07 8.56 -18.48
C THR A 262 11.91 8.37 -17.50
N VAL A 263 10.98 9.32 -17.50
CA VAL A 263 9.74 9.33 -16.73
C VAL A 263 8.61 8.78 -17.58
N ASN A 264 7.87 7.84 -16.99
CA ASN A 264 6.82 7.03 -17.60
C ASN A 264 7.23 6.42 -18.94
N PRO A 265 8.33 5.62 -18.98
CA PRO A 265 8.76 4.94 -20.19
C PRO A 265 7.72 3.89 -20.62
N GLU A 266 7.79 3.49 -21.90
CA GLU A 266 7.17 2.24 -22.32
C GLU A 266 7.93 1.08 -21.65
N LEU A 267 7.20 0.18 -21.00
CA LEU A 267 7.78 -0.97 -20.31
C LEU A 267 7.87 -2.16 -21.25
N ASP A 268 8.90 -2.97 -21.07
CA ASP A 268 8.95 -4.32 -21.67
C ASP A 268 7.98 -5.28 -20.95
N ASP A 269 7.84 -6.49 -21.48
CA ASP A 269 6.92 -7.51 -20.95
C ASP A 269 7.23 -7.87 -19.48
N MET A 270 8.51 -7.87 -19.10
CA MET A 270 8.94 -8.21 -17.75
C MET A 270 8.54 -7.10 -16.78
N LEU A 271 8.89 -5.85 -17.08
CA LEU A 271 8.55 -4.69 -16.25
C LEU A 271 7.03 -4.44 -16.23
N THR A 272 6.32 -4.77 -17.31
CA THR A 272 4.84 -4.75 -17.32
C THR A 272 4.25 -5.74 -16.31
N THR A 273 4.92 -6.88 -16.09
CA THR A 273 4.51 -7.86 -15.07
C THR A 273 4.80 -7.35 -13.65
N VAL A 274 5.95 -6.69 -13.45
CA VAL A 274 6.34 -6.11 -12.15
C VAL A 274 5.44 -4.93 -11.77
N PHE A 275 5.12 -4.06 -12.72
CA PHE A 275 4.31 -2.85 -12.54
C PHE A 275 2.94 -3.02 -13.20
N ASN A 276 2.26 -4.13 -12.91
CA ASN A 276 0.98 -4.49 -13.53
C ASN A 276 -0.20 -3.59 -13.10
N ASP A 277 -0.08 -2.86 -11.98
CA ASP A 277 -1.08 -1.91 -11.52
C ASP A 277 -0.92 -0.57 -12.29
N PRO A 278 -1.93 -0.15 -13.07
CA PRO A 278 -1.86 1.05 -13.91
C PRO A 278 -1.77 2.36 -13.11
N ASN A 279 -1.95 2.31 -11.79
CA ASN A 279 -1.78 3.47 -10.92
C ASN A 279 -0.31 3.79 -10.65
N TYR A 280 0.65 2.93 -11.00
CA TYR A 280 2.06 3.26 -10.85
C TYR A 280 2.50 4.31 -11.86
N LYS A 281 3.22 5.32 -11.38
CA LYS A 281 4.07 6.20 -12.19
C LYS A 281 5.50 5.74 -12.04
N ILE A 282 6.23 5.75 -13.14
CA ILE A 282 7.50 5.03 -13.24
C ILE A 282 8.59 6.00 -13.66
N VAL A 283 9.76 5.85 -13.07
CA VAL A 283 10.99 6.41 -13.62
C VAL A 283 11.98 5.27 -13.86
N GLN A 284 12.65 5.32 -15.00
CA GLN A 284 13.68 4.38 -15.40
C GLN A 284 14.99 5.13 -15.67
N LEU A 285 16.05 4.67 -15.03
CA LEU A 285 17.41 5.12 -15.25
C LEU A 285 18.17 4.01 -15.98
N ILE A 286 18.53 4.28 -17.22
CA ILE A 286 19.45 3.46 -18.01
C ILE A 286 20.88 3.99 -17.79
N ILE A 287 21.80 3.07 -17.51
CA ILE A 287 23.20 3.36 -17.18
C ILE A 287 24.09 2.61 -18.17
N ASP A 288 24.85 3.37 -18.95
CA ASP A 288 25.89 2.84 -19.81
C ASP A 288 27.15 2.51 -18.97
N LYS A 289 27.49 1.22 -18.85
CA LYS A 289 28.65 0.75 -18.10
C LYS A 289 29.97 0.87 -18.88
N SER A 290 29.91 1.24 -20.16
CA SER A 290 31.09 1.38 -21.02
C SER A 290 31.77 2.76 -20.93
N ILE A 291 31.12 3.71 -20.26
CA ILE A 291 31.57 5.09 -20.02
C ILE A 291 31.96 5.26 -18.55
#